data_AF-A0A7Y0GQ89-F1
#
_entry.id   AF-A0A7Y0GQ89-F1
#
_cell.length_a   1.000
_cell.length_b   1.000
_cell.length_c   1.000
_cell.angle_alpha   90.00
_cell.angle_beta   90.00
_cell.angle_gamma   90.00
#
_symmetry.space_group_name_H-M   'P 1'
#
loop_
_entity.id
_entity.type
_entity.pdbx_description
1 polymer ?
#
loop_
_entity_poly.entity_id
_entity_poly.type
_entity_poly.pdbx_seq_one_letter_code
_entity_poly.pdbx_strand_id
1 'polypeptide(L)'
;MSVTLGDGEREGAGPDRVVALRPAGGARGKPRRKIGPMLPGIGPACTAVGHPAAVPTSADVGRALAAELDDLLDALTDQGPVPPLRVELADLLDAWASALVGVHRRVVDAGTRPVPLPWVLREDPVPAWVTELPAVAGRAWAVRAHPSTRRAVSEARAGWSATQHVHGAAGDDVVITRSARRHLAPAQLRPVAATGRGDARWDIASALDWIAVVLGPALDPDWQMDPVADFLAAYRAFGGEAEPTRALAVARTIATAVEWSAALTAEGASASLEDHVWLAALWARPLDLLTGATRLP
;
A
#
# COMPACT_ATOMS: atom_id res chain seq x y z
N MET A 1 18.35 -34.67 -6.17
CA MET A 1 18.13 -34.79 -4.72
C MET A 1 17.30 -33.59 -4.30
N SER A 2 16.03 -33.79 -3.96
CA SER A 2 15.13 -32.72 -3.51
C SER A 2 15.38 -32.52 -2.02
N VAL A 3 15.97 -31.39 -1.65
CA VAL A 3 16.16 -31.02 -0.25
C VAL A 3 14.91 -30.24 0.16
N THR A 4 13.99 -30.91 0.85
CA THR A 4 12.92 -30.27 1.58
C THR A 4 13.53 -29.48 2.74
N LEU A 5 13.64 -28.17 2.61
CA LEU A 5 14.01 -27.26 3.70
C LEU A 5 12.88 -27.20 4.73
N GLY A 6 13.28 -27.19 6.00
CA GLY A 6 12.40 -27.31 7.15
C GLY A 6 11.45 -26.13 7.28
N ASP A 7 10.18 -26.44 7.54
CA ASP A 7 9.07 -25.49 7.69
C ASP A 7 9.30 -24.43 8.80
N GLY A 8 10.27 -24.62 9.69
CA GLY A 8 10.52 -23.75 10.84
C GLY A 8 11.07 -22.35 10.53
N GLU A 9 11.73 -22.11 9.39
CA GLU A 9 12.21 -20.76 9.02
C GLU A 9 11.14 -19.92 8.31
N ARG A 10 10.05 -20.53 7.82
CA ARG A 10 8.96 -19.86 7.12
C ARG A 10 7.91 -19.26 8.07
N GLU A 11 7.88 -19.70 9.32
CA GLU A 11 6.86 -19.34 10.31
C GLU A 11 6.88 -17.85 10.69
N GLY A 12 8.01 -17.16 10.52
CA GLY A 12 8.15 -15.73 10.81
C GLY A 12 7.72 -14.78 9.68
N ALA A 13 7.64 -15.30 8.45
CA ALA A 13 7.31 -14.57 7.22
C ALA A 13 6.10 -15.21 6.50
N GLY A 14 5.19 -15.80 7.28
CA GLY A 14 4.11 -16.64 6.77
C GLY A 14 3.16 -15.91 5.79
N PRO A 15 2.55 -16.65 4.83
CA PRO A 15 1.67 -16.12 3.80
C PRO A 15 0.40 -15.43 4.34
N ASP A 16 0.04 -15.70 5.61
CA ASP A 16 -1.14 -15.16 6.29
C ASP A 16 -1.12 -13.64 6.51
N ARG A 17 -0.02 -12.95 6.15
CA ARG A 17 0.12 -11.49 6.27
C ARG A 17 -0.01 -10.73 4.95
N VAL A 18 -0.18 -11.41 3.82
CA VAL A 18 -0.31 -10.77 2.50
C VAL A 18 -1.78 -10.71 2.12
N VAL A 19 -2.44 -9.58 2.42
CA VAL A 19 -3.78 -9.29 1.89
C VAL A 19 -3.62 -8.53 0.57
N ALA A 20 -3.70 -9.30 -0.51
CA ALA A 20 -4.17 -8.95 -1.84
C ALA A 20 -4.19 -7.47 -2.26
N LEU A 21 -3.12 -7.02 -2.91
CA LEU A 21 -3.21 -6.16 -4.10
C LEU A 21 -2.04 -6.43 -5.05
N ARG A 22 -2.31 -7.25 -6.05
CA ARG A 22 -1.53 -7.35 -7.28
C ARG A 22 -1.85 -6.12 -8.13
N PRO A 23 -0.89 -5.45 -8.79
CA PRO A 23 -1.23 -4.59 -9.92
C PRO A 23 -2.00 -5.42 -10.95
N ALA A 24 -3.21 -5.01 -11.33
CA ALA A 24 -3.91 -5.68 -12.42
C ALA A 24 -3.01 -5.61 -13.67
N GLY A 25 -2.54 -6.77 -14.13
CA GLY A 25 -1.67 -6.85 -15.31
C GLY A 25 -2.37 -6.20 -16.48
N GLY A 26 -1.78 -5.12 -16.99
CA GLY A 26 -2.42 -4.22 -17.94
C GLY A 26 -2.97 -4.96 -19.15
N ALA A 27 -4.30 -4.98 -19.28
CA ALA A 27 -4.96 -5.27 -20.53
C ALA A 27 -4.68 -4.08 -21.49
N ARG A 28 -3.54 -4.12 -22.19
CA ARG A 28 -3.37 -3.40 -23.46
C ARG A 28 -4.33 -4.01 -24.50
N GLY A 29 -5.61 -3.72 -24.36
CA GLY A 29 -6.71 -4.19 -25.19
C GLY A 29 -7.38 -3.02 -25.90
N LYS A 30 -7.13 -2.90 -27.21
CA LYS A 30 -7.64 -1.90 -28.16
C LYS A 30 -9.10 -1.43 -27.91
N PRO A 31 -9.43 -0.15 -28.22
CA PRO A 31 -10.78 0.38 -28.02
C PRO A 31 -11.79 -0.32 -28.94
N ARG A 32 -12.73 -1.06 -28.34
CA ARG A 32 -13.90 -1.56 -29.06
C ARG A 32 -15.00 -0.49 -29.05
N ARG A 33 -15.00 0.35 -30.08
CA ARG A 33 -16.20 1.09 -30.50
C ARG A 33 -17.32 0.10 -30.83
N LYS A 34 -18.49 0.25 -30.21
CA LYS A 34 -19.76 -0.13 -30.83
C LYS A 34 -20.77 1.01 -30.67
N ILE A 35 -21.23 1.46 -31.83
CA ILE A 35 -22.23 2.50 -32.07
C ILE A 35 -23.59 1.81 -32.23
N GLY A 36 -24.59 2.30 -31.47
CA GLY A 36 -26.04 2.37 -31.81
C GLY A 36 -26.90 1.10 -31.78
N PRO A 37 -28.27 1.20 -31.82
CA PRO A 37 -29.07 2.41 -32.13
C PRO A 37 -30.32 2.71 -31.24
N MET A 38 -30.81 3.95 -31.43
CA MET A 38 -32.14 4.59 -31.25
C MET A 38 -33.39 3.86 -30.65
N LEU A 39 -34.08 4.65 -29.80
CA LEU A 39 -35.52 4.80 -29.41
C LEU A 39 -36.60 4.49 -30.50
N PRO A 40 -37.95 4.44 -30.26
CA PRO A 40 -38.77 5.22 -29.29
C PRO A 40 -40.09 4.58 -28.74
N GLY A 41 -40.84 5.31 -27.89
CA GLY A 41 -42.26 4.99 -27.59
C GLY A 41 -42.91 5.80 -26.47
N ILE A 42 -43.96 6.57 -26.81
CA ILE A 42 -44.72 7.55 -26.00
C ILE A 42 -45.96 6.91 -25.34
N GLY A 43 -46.40 7.39 -24.16
CA GLY A 43 -47.80 7.26 -23.68
C GLY A 43 -48.05 7.71 -22.22
N PRO A 44 -49.24 8.23 -21.84
CA PRO A 44 -49.36 9.33 -20.88
C PRO A 44 -50.08 9.04 -19.53
N ALA A 45 -49.89 9.99 -18.60
CA ALA A 45 -50.73 10.46 -17.48
C ALA A 45 -51.25 9.48 -16.39
N CYS A 46 -50.98 9.82 -15.12
CA CYS A 46 -52.01 10.07 -14.09
C CYS A 46 -51.37 10.55 -12.77
N THR A 47 -51.99 11.56 -12.17
CA THR A 47 -51.64 12.26 -10.93
C THR A 47 -51.77 11.37 -9.68
N ALA A 48 -50.79 11.46 -8.78
CA ALA A 48 -51.01 11.24 -7.35
C ALA A 48 -50.17 12.24 -6.56
N VAL A 49 -50.86 13.06 -5.77
CA VAL A 49 -50.28 13.94 -4.75
C VAL A 49 -49.69 13.05 -3.67
N GLY A 50 -48.40 12.74 -3.78
CA GLY A 50 -47.61 12.11 -2.74
C GLY A 50 -46.76 13.18 -2.07
N HIS A 51 -46.71 13.17 -0.73
CA HIS A 51 -45.71 13.88 0.06
C HIS A 51 -44.33 13.81 -0.60
N PRO A 52 -43.47 14.86 -0.48
CA PRO A 52 -42.09 14.72 -0.89
C PRO A 52 -41.51 13.55 -0.10
N ALA A 53 -41.36 12.41 -0.78
CA ALA A 53 -40.59 11.29 -0.28
C ALA A 53 -39.22 11.89 0.00
N ALA A 54 -38.81 11.85 1.27
CA ALA A 54 -37.44 12.14 1.62
C ALA A 54 -36.58 11.33 0.67
N VAL A 55 -35.88 12.03 -0.23
CA VAL A 55 -34.89 11.42 -1.12
C VAL A 55 -34.02 10.57 -0.20
N PRO A 56 -33.87 9.25 -0.45
CA PRO A 56 -33.08 8.41 0.42
C PRO A 56 -31.73 9.09 0.55
N THR A 57 -31.43 9.57 1.76
CA THR A 57 -30.09 10.05 2.10
C THR A 57 -29.16 8.92 1.71
N SER A 58 -28.35 9.14 0.68
CA SER A 58 -27.36 8.19 0.19
C SER A 58 -26.66 7.61 1.42
N ALA A 59 -26.85 6.31 1.67
CA ALA A 59 -26.20 5.65 2.78
C ALA A 59 -24.69 5.89 2.64
N ASP A 60 -24.03 6.32 3.72
CA ASP A 60 -22.58 6.42 3.73
C ASP A 60 -22.03 4.99 3.55
N VAL A 61 -21.50 4.67 2.37
CA VAL A 61 -20.92 3.35 2.07
C VAL A 61 -19.41 3.45 2.23
N GLY A 62 -18.86 2.63 3.12
CA GLY A 62 -17.41 2.49 3.30
C GLY A 62 -16.83 1.46 2.32
N ARG A 63 -15.75 1.82 1.61
CA ARG A 63 -15.01 0.94 0.70
C ARG A 63 -13.51 0.94 1.04
N ALA A 64 -12.82 -0.16 0.75
CA ALA A 64 -11.37 -0.22 0.95
C ALA A 64 -10.66 0.77 0.03
N LEU A 65 -9.66 1.50 0.54
CA LEU A 65 -8.83 2.43 -0.22
C LEU A 65 -8.21 1.76 -1.44
N ALA A 66 -7.72 0.53 -1.27
CA ALA A 66 -7.28 -0.37 -2.33
C ALA A 66 -8.20 -0.36 -3.56
N ALA A 67 -9.50 -0.54 -3.33
CA ALA A 67 -10.49 -0.63 -4.40
C ALA A 67 -10.89 0.76 -4.95
N GLU A 68 -10.84 1.81 -4.12
CA GLU A 68 -11.01 3.20 -4.59
C GLU A 68 -9.87 3.62 -5.52
N LEU A 69 -8.63 3.22 -5.21
CA LEU A 69 -7.45 3.49 -6.02
C LEU A 69 -7.43 2.67 -7.31
N ASP A 70 -7.89 1.41 -7.28
CA ASP A 70 -8.03 0.57 -8.49
C ASP A 70 -8.95 1.24 -9.52
N ASP A 71 -10.16 1.64 -9.12
CA ASP A 71 -11.11 2.36 -10.00
C ASP A 71 -10.52 3.68 -10.53
N LEU A 72 -9.78 4.40 -9.68
CA LEU A 72 -9.15 5.66 -10.07
C LEU A 72 -7.99 5.44 -11.07
N LEU A 73 -7.19 4.39 -10.89
CA LEU A 73 -6.12 4.02 -11.81
C LEU A 73 -6.67 3.59 -13.17
N ASP A 74 -7.78 2.86 -13.20
CA ASP A 74 -8.49 2.55 -14.45
C ASP A 74 -8.94 3.85 -15.15
N ALA A 75 -9.54 4.79 -14.41
CA ALA A 75 -9.96 6.07 -14.96
C ALA A 75 -8.78 6.92 -15.47
N LEU A 76 -7.66 6.96 -14.73
CA LEU A 76 -6.43 7.64 -15.12
C LEU A 76 -5.81 7.01 -16.37
N THR A 77 -5.82 5.69 -16.48
CA THR A 77 -5.32 4.95 -17.65
C THR A 77 -6.16 5.28 -18.90
N ASP A 78 -7.48 5.38 -18.74
CA ASP A 78 -8.40 5.66 -19.85
C ASP A 78 -8.40 7.13 -20.30
N GLN A 79 -8.32 8.07 -19.36
CA GLN A 79 -8.55 9.50 -19.60
C GLN A 79 -7.28 10.36 -19.50
N GLY A 80 -6.20 9.80 -18.96
CA GLY A 80 -5.01 10.54 -18.56
C GLY A 80 -5.23 11.34 -17.26
N PRO A 81 -4.22 12.12 -16.84
CA PRO A 81 -4.20 12.77 -15.53
C PRO A 81 -4.95 14.10 -15.55
N VAL A 82 -6.23 14.06 -15.91
CA VAL A 82 -7.09 15.25 -15.96
C VAL A 82 -7.32 15.82 -14.56
N PRO A 83 -7.57 17.15 -14.42
CA PRO A 83 -7.65 17.80 -13.11
C PRO A 83 -8.58 17.13 -12.10
N PRO A 84 -9.79 16.65 -12.46
CA PRO A 84 -10.67 15.98 -11.50
C PRO A 84 -10.07 14.69 -10.92
N LEU A 85 -9.40 13.87 -11.73
CA LEU A 85 -8.80 12.61 -11.27
C LEU A 85 -7.55 12.86 -10.40
N ARG A 86 -6.80 13.94 -10.68
CA ARG A 86 -5.70 14.37 -9.81
C ARG A 86 -6.20 14.81 -8.43
N VAL A 87 -7.29 15.59 -8.40
CA VAL A 87 -7.95 15.99 -7.14
C VAL A 87 -8.44 14.76 -6.39
N GLU A 88 -9.06 13.81 -7.09
CA GLU A 88 -9.52 12.57 -6.46
C GLU A 88 -8.37 11.73 -5.87
N LEU A 89 -7.22 11.64 -6.56
CA LEU A 89 -6.04 10.98 -5.99
C LEU A 89 -5.57 11.71 -4.74
N ALA A 90 -5.44 13.04 -4.81
CA ALA A 90 -5.01 13.85 -3.67
C ALA A 90 -5.96 13.69 -2.47
N ASP A 91 -7.28 13.70 -2.69
CA ASP A 91 -8.28 13.50 -1.65
C ASP A 91 -8.15 12.12 -0.97
N LEU A 92 -7.85 11.06 -1.75
CA LEU A 92 -7.62 9.71 -1.20
C LEU A 92 -6.33 9.64 -0.36
N LEU A 93 -5.26 10.27 -0.83
CA LEU A 93 -3.98 10.34 -0.10
C LEU A 93 -4.12 11.19 1.17
N ASP A 94 -4.82 12.31 1.10
CA ASP A 94 -5.16 13.18 2.24
C ASP A 94 -5.97 12.42 3.28
N ALA A 95 -6.99 11.69 2.85
CA ALA A 95 -7.82 10.90 3.73
C ALA A 95 -6.99 9.84 4.47
N TRP A 96 -6.12 9.11 3.75
CA TRP A 96 -5.23 8.13 4.36
C TRP A 96 -4.24 8.77 5.35
N ALA A 97 -3.59 9.86 4.95
CA ALA A 97 -2.66 10.59 5.80
C ALA A 97 -3.33 11.09 7.10
N SER A 98 -4.53 11.67 6.98
CA SER A 98 -5.35 12.09 8.12
C SER A 98 -5.71 10.92 9.03
N ALA A 99 -6.07 9.76 8.49
CA ALA A 99 -6.37 8.57 9.31
C ALA A 99 -5.15 8.11 10.13
N LEU A 100 -3.95 8.11 9.54
CA LEU A 100 -2.72 7.76 10.25
C LEU A 100 -2.37 8.76 11.34
N VAL A 101 -2.48 10.06 11.06
CA VAL A 101 -2.31 11.08 12.10
C VAL A 101 -3.31 10.87 13.24
N GLY A 102 -4.57 10.55 12.91
CA GLY A 102 -5.60 10.22 13.88
C GLY A 102 -5.23 9.04 14.78
N VAL A 103 -4.54 8.03 14.26
CA VAL A 103 -3.98 6.91 15.03
C VAL A 103 -2.82 7.37 15.90
N HIS A 104 -1.84 8.06 15.32
CA HIS A 104 -0.60 8.47 16.01
C HIS A 104 -0.83 9.46 17.16
N ARG A 105 -1.91 10.24 17.10
CA ARG A 105 -2.30 11.21 18.14
C ARG A 105 -3.12 10.61 19.27
N ARG A 106 -3.52 9.33 19.19
CA ARG A 106 -4.18 8.66 20.31
C ARG A 106 -3.23 8.57 21.49
N VAL A 107 -3.79 8.79 22.68
CA VAL A 107 -3.03 8.70 23.94
C VAL A 107 -2.53 7.27 24.11
N VAL A 108 -1.25 7.14 24.43
CA VAL A 108 -0.64 5.88 24.87
C VAL A 108 -0.70 5.85 26.39
N ASP A 109 -1.47 4.91 26.93
CA ASP A 109 -1.61 4.71 28.37
C ASP A 109 -0.90 3.43 28.84
N ALA A 110 -0.99 3.15 30.15
CA ALA A 110 -0.38 1.94 30.75
C ALA A 110 -1.03 0.64 30.26
N GLY A 111 -2.27 0.68 29.75
CA GLY A 111 -2.99 -0.47 29.19
C GLY A 111 -2.69 -0.73 27.72
N THR A 112 -2.04 0.21 27.03
CA THR A 112 -1.75 0.10 25.61
C THR A 112 -0.67 -0.97 25.37
N ARG A 113 -1.09 -2.09 24.78
CA ARG A 113 -0.21 -3.23 24.49
C ARG A 113 0.95 -2.82 23.56
N PRO A 114 2.19 -3.24 23.83
CA PRO A 114 3.30 -3.01 22.90
C PRO A 114 3.12 -3.85 21.63
N VAL A 115 3.40 -3.23 20.49
CA VAL A 115 3.49 -3.92 19.20
C VAL A 115 4.84 -4.64 19.12
N PRO A 116 4.89 -5.90 18.62
CA PRO A 116 6.15 -6.60 18.43
C PRO A 116 7.06 -5.84 17.47
N LEU A 117 8.37 -5.88 17.73
CA LEU A 117 9.36 -5.40 16.76
C LEU A 117 9.16 -6.16 15.43
N PRO A 118 9.08 -5.45 14.28
CA PRO A 118 9.00 -6.08 12.96
C PRO A 118 10.09 -7.12 12.78
N TRP A 119 9.75 -8.25 12.17
CA TRP A 119 10.67 -9.38 12.02
C TRP A 119 11.95 -8.99 11.26
N VAL A 120 11.84 -8.08 10.28
CA VAL A 120 12.97 -7.57 9.49
C VAL A 120 13.99 -6.80 10.33
N LEU A 121 13.58 -6.23 11.46
CA LEU A 121 14.46 -5.51 12.38
C LEU A 121 15.12 -6.45 13.41
N ARG A 122 14.97 -7.77 13.27
CA ARG A 122 15.67 -8.77 14.08
C ARG A 122 17.07 -9.02 13.50
N GLU A 123 17.78 -10.02 14.03
CA GLU A 123 19.21 -10.24 13.74
C GLU A 123 19.50 -10.64 12.28
N ASP A 124 18.59 -11.39 11.62
CA ASP A 124 18.70 -11.71 10.20
C ASP A 124 17.55 -11.04 9.40
N PRO A 125 17.80 -9.89 8.73
CA PRO A 125 16.76 -9.14 8.04
C PRO A 125 16.28 -9.77 6.73
N VAL A 126 17.10 -10.63 6.12
CA VAL A 126 16.79 -11.24 4.82
C VAL A 126 16.92 -12.74 5.00
N PRO A 127 15.84 -13.54 5.08
CA PRO A 127 15.94 -14.98 5.34
C PRO A 127 16.84 -15.73 4.33
N ALA A 128 17.41 -16.86 4.73
CA ALA A 128 18.34 -17.63 3.89
C ALA A 128 17.67 -18.18 2.62
N TRP A 129 16.43 -18.66 2.74
CA TRP A 129 15.65 -19.24 1.64
C TRP A 129 15.45 -18.28 0.47
N VAL A 130 15.58 -16.96 0.68
CA VAL A 130 15.47 -15.94 -0.39
C VAL A 130 16.54 -16.16 -1.47
N THR A 131 17.68 -16.78 -1.13
CA THR A 131 18.74 -17.10 -2.11
C THR A 131 18.38 -18.26 -3.05
N GLU A 132 17.32 -19.00 -2.75
CA GLU A 132 16.80 -20.09 -3.56
C GLU A 132 15.73 -19.62 -4.55
N LEU A 133 15.35 -18.35 -4.50
CA LEU A 133 14.43 -17.77 -5.46
C LEU A 133 14.99 -17.91 -6.89
N PRO A 134 14.13 -18.15 -7.89
CA PRO A 134 14.56 -18.21 -9.28
C PRO A 134 15.34 -16.95 -9.67
N ALA A 135 16.36 -17.07 -10.52
CA ALA A 135 17.15 -15.92 -10.97
C ALA A 135 16.31 -14.79 -11.60
N VAL A 136 15.14 -15.14 -12.17
CA VAL A 136 14.17 -14.20 -12.74
C VAL A 136 13.47 -13.32 -11.69
N ALA A 137 13.43 -13.75 -10.41
CA ALA A 137 12.94 -12.96 -9.28
C ALA A 137 13.93 -11.87 -8.84
N GLY A 138 15.05 -11.70 -9.55
CA GLY A 138 15.95 -10.57 -9.42
C GLY A 138 17.07 -10.74 -8.41
N ARG A 139 17.48 -9.61 -7.80
CA ARG A 139 18.74 -9.47 -7.06
C ARG A 139 18.61 -9.74 -5.56
N ALA A 140 17.74 -10.67 -5.17
CA ALA A 140 17.48 -10.97 -3.77
C ALA A 140 18.75 -11.42 -3.00
N TRP A 141 19.58 -12.25 -3.65
CA TRP A 141 20.91 -12.64 -3.15
C TRP A 141 21.83 -11.44 -2.92
N ALA A 142 21.75 -10.41 -3.77
CA ALA A 142 22.61 -9.24 -3.68
C ALA A 142 22.21 -8.39 -2.48
N VAL A 143 20.91 -8.23 -2.20
CA VAL A 143 20.42 -7.55 -0.99
C VAL A 143 20.92 -8.23 0.27
N ARG A 144 20.86 -9.57 0.34
CA ARG A 144 21.38 -10.34 1.49
C ARG A 144 22.90 -10.19 1.65
N ALA A 145 23.64 -10.19 0.54
CA ALA A 145 25.10 -10.09 0.55
C ALA A 145 25.63 -8.66 0.76
N HIS A 146 24.80 -7.63 0.52
CA HIS A 146 25.25 -6.24 0.55
C HIS A 146 25.53 -5.77 1.99
N PRO A 147 26.76 -5.32 2.32
CA PRO A 147 27.15 -5.01 3.70
C PRO A 147 26.33 -3.86 4.31
N SER A 148 25.90 -2.90 3.48
CA SER A 148 25.07 -1.78 3.94
C SER A 148 23.65 -2.19 4.31
N THR A 149 23.15 -3.35 3.86
CA THR A 149 21.82 -3.86 4.24
C THR A 149 21.75 -4.08 5.75
N ARG A 150 22.70 -4.85 6.30
CA ARG A 150 22.77 -5.10 7.75
C ARG A 150 22.99 -3.83 8.55
N ARG A 151 23.80 -2.89 8.02
CA ARG A 151 24.01 -1.58 8.65
C ARG A 151 22.73 -0.77 8.73
N ALA A 152 22.01 -0.63 7.61
CA ALA A 152 20.74 0.09 7.55
C ALA A 152 19.69 -0.53 8.47
N VAL A 153 19.55 -1.86 8.48
CA VAL A 153 18.61 -2.52 9.40
C VAL A 153 19.01 -2.31 10.86
N SER A 154 20.30 -2.40 11.19
CA SER A 154 20.79 -2.17 12.54
C SER A 154 20.54 -0.73 13.00
N GLU A 155 20.71 0.24 12.10
CA GLU A 155 20.39 1.65 12.33
C GLU A 155 18.88 1.85 12.54
N ALA A 156 18.04 1.25 11.70
CA ALA A 156 16.59 1.30 11.86
C ALA A 156 16.14 0.68 13.20
N ARG A 157 16.73 -0.46 13.58
CA ARG A 157 16.49 -1.12 14.86
C ARG A 157 16.92 -0.26 16.04
N ALA A 158 18.11 0.35 15.97
CA ALA A 158 18.62 1.23 17.01
C ALA A 158 17.78 2.50 17.17
N GLY A 159 17.21 2.98 16.06
CA GLY A 159 16.30 4.12 16.05
C GLY A 159 14.89 3.80 16.52
N TRP A 160 14.48 2.52 16.62
CA TRP A 160 13.10 2.13 16.92
C TRP A 160 12.58 2.71 18.24
N SER A 161 11.43 3.38 18.20
CA SER A 161 10.79 3.96 19.39
C SER A 161 9.39 3.40 19.58
N ALA A 162 9.07 2.88 20.76
CA ALA A 162 7.73 2.38 21.10
C ALA A 162 6.98 3.39 21.97
N THR A 163 6.77 4.60 21.44
CA THR A 163 6.25 5.74 22.22
C THR A 163 4.90 6.26 21.72
N GLN A 164 4.49 5.89 20.51
CA GLN A 164 3.26 6.36 19.89
C GLN A 164 2.25 5.23 19.74
N HIS A 165 0.98 5.59 19.61
CA HIS A 165 -0.04 4.64 19.23
C HIS A 165 0.10 4.41 17.72
N VAL A 166 0.19 3.15 17.29
CA VAL A 166 0.44 2.76 15.91
C VAL A 166 -0.55 1.71 15.49
N HIS A 167 -0.74 1.60 14.19
CA HIS A 167 -1.56 0.60 13.55
C HIS A 167 -0.84 -0.74 13.40
N GLY A 168 0.46 -0.73 13.04
CA GLY A 168 1.34 -1.90 13.02
C GLY A 168 1.77 -2.37 11.62
N ALA A 169 1.03 -2.01 10.57
CA ALA A 169 1.41 -1.98 9.16
C ALA A 169 0.24 -1.39 8.37
N ALA A 170 0.39 -0.17 7.85
CA ALA A 170 -0.68 0.53 7.15
C ALA A 170 -0.64 0.28 5.63
N GLY A 171 -1.79 0.02 5.02
CA GLY A 171 -1.94 -0.20 3.57
C GLY A 171 -3.37 -0.60 3.19
N ASP A 172 -3.66 -1.89 3.23
CA ASP A 172 -4.92 -2.48 2.72
C ASP A 172 -6.10 -2.38 3.69
N ASP A 173 -5.85 -1.83 4.88
CA ASP A 173 -6.78 -1.77 5.99
C ASP A 173 -7.52 -0.42 6.08
N VAL A 174 -7.18 0.53 5.20
CA VAL A 174 -7.83 1.84 5.11
C VAL A 174 -9.20 1.70 4.44
N VAL A 175 -10.23 2.20 5.09
CA VAL A 175 -11.60 2.29 4.56
C VAL A 175 -11.95 3.76 4.36
N ILE A 176 -12.34 4.09 3.13
CA ILE A 176 -12.83 5.39 2.71
C ILE A 176 -14.35 5.38 2.78
N THR A 177 -14.93 6.34 3.50
CA THR A 177 -16.38 6.51 3.57
C THR A 177 -16.75 7.75 2.76
N ARG A 178 -17.30 7.55 1.56
CA ARG A 178 -17.80 8.65 0.73
C ARG A 178 -19.18 9.08 1.23
N SER A 179 -19.38 10.39 1.36
CA SER A 179 -20.66 10.98 1.75
C SER A 179 -21.00 12.12 0.80
N ALA A 180 -22.24 12.19 0.30
CA ALA A 180 -22.70 13.28 -0.57
C ALA A 180 -22.67 14.67 0.12
N ARG A 181 -22.42 14.71 1.44
CA ARG A 181 -22.43 15.94 2.26
C ARG A 181 -21.05 16.42 2.70
N ARG A 182 -19.99 15.66 2.46
CA ARG A 182 -18.62 16.01 2.91
C ARG A 182 -17.71 16.18 1.71
N HIS A 183 -16.93 17.25 1.71
CA HIS A 183 -15.94 17.51 0.66
C HIS A 183 -14.73 16.58 0.76
N LEU A 184 -14.30 16.21 1.97
CA LEU A 184 -13.26 15.20 2.19
C LEU A 184 -13.91 13.89 2.63
N ALA A 185 -13.56 12.79 1.96
CA ALA A 185 -14.00 11.47 2.34
C ALA A 185 -13.26 11.05 3.64
N PRO A 186 -13.94 10.90 4.78
CA PRO A 186 -13.28 10.39 5.98
C PRO A 186 -12.72 8.99 5.73
N ALA A 187 -11.45 8.78 6.11
CA ALA A 187 -10.84 7.47 6.16
C ALA A 187 -10.78 6.93 7.59
N GLN A 188 -10.84 5.61 7.72
CA GLN A 188 -10.61 4.90 8.97
C GLN A 188 -9.70 3.70 8.72
N LEU A 189 -8.74 3.46 9.60
CA LEU A 189 -7.92 2.24 9.59
C LEU A 189 -8.66 1.15 10.36
N ARG A 190 -8.85 -0.01 9.72
CA ARG A 190 -9.45 -1.18 10.37
C ARG A 190 -8.52 -1.67 11.48
N PRO A 191 -9.04 -2.00 12.68
CA PRO A 191 -8.20 -2.57 13.73
C PRO A 191 -7.53 -3.86 13.27
N VAL A 192 -6.23 -3.98 13.50
CA VAL A 192 -5.46 -5.21 13.25
C VAL A 192 -4.81 -5.70 14.53
N ALA A 193 -4.39 -6.97 14.55
CA ALA A 193 -3.73 -7.56 15.72
C ALA A 193 -2.43 -6.85 16.13
N ALA A 194 -1.83 -6.10 15.20
CA ALA A 194 -0.60 -5.34 15.38
C ALA A 194 -0.82 -3.89 15.88
N THR A 195 -2.06 -3.47 16.18
CA THR A 195 -2.33 -2.13 16.71
C THR A 195 -1.93 -2.03 18.19
N GLY A 196 -1.28 -0.93 18.58
CA GLY A 196 -0.83 -0.73 19.96
C GLY A 196 0.23 0.35 20.10
N ARG A 197 1.14 0.20 21.07
CA ARG A 197 2.27 1.10 21.30
C ARG A 197 3.49 0.67 20.48
N GLY A 198 3.95 1.53 19.57
CA GLY A 198 5.04 1.24 18.64
C GLY A 198 5.65 2.49 18.02
N ASP A 199 6.30 2.32 16.87
CA ASP A 199 6.98 3.38 16.12
C ASP A 199 6.13 3.85 14.95
N ALA A 200 5.59 5.08 15.01
CA ALA A 200 4.73 5.62 13.96
C ALA A 200 5.46 5.75 12.61
N ARG A 201 6.79 5.85 12.62
CA ARG A 201 7.58 5.87 11.37
C ARG A 201 7.46 4.55 10.62
N TRP A 202 7.14 3.45 11.28
CA TRP A 202 6.90 2.15 10.63
C TRP A 202 5.59 2.14 9.85
N ASP A 203 4.53 2.76 10.39
CA ASP A 203 3.26 2.90 9.67
C ASP A 203 3.44 3.79 8.44
N ILE A 204 4.18 4.91 8.57
CA ILE A 204 4.50 5.78 7.44
C ILE A 204 5.38 5.07 6.42
N ALA A 205 6.44 4.37 6.84
CA ALA A 205 7.25 3.58 5.92
C ALA A 205 6.41 2.54 5.16
N SER A 206 5.44 1.92 5.83
CA SER A 206 4.53 0.94 5.23
C SER A 206 3.60 1.58 4.20
N ALA A 207 3.04 2.75 4.51
CA ALA A 207 2.20 3.50 3.58
C ALA A 207 2.97 3.97 2.33
N LEU A 208 4.16 4.55 2.52
CA LEU A 208 5.01 4.98 1.41
C LEU A 208 5.45 3.82 0.53
N ASP A 209 5.79 2.69 1.16
CA ASP A 209 6.17 1.50 0.44
C ASP A 209 5.00 0.94 -0.37
N TRP A 210 3.81 0.88 0.21
CA TRP A 210 2.60 0.48 -0.49
C TRP A 210 2.31 1.40 -1.68
N ILE A 211 2.39 2.73 -1.51
CA ILE A 211 2.20 3.71 -2.60
C ILE A 211 3.21 3.45 -3.72
N ALA A 212 4.48 3.27 -3.37
CA ALA A 212 5.54 3.04 -4.35
C ALA A 212 5.42 1.69 -5.07
N VAL A 213 4.85 0.67 -4.43
CA VAL A 213 4.67 -0.67 -5.01
C VAL A 213 3.40 -0.77 -5.85
N VAL A 214 2.30 -0.18 -5.38
CA VAL A 214 0.97 -0.31 -5.98
C VAL A 214 0.70 0.82 -6.97
N LEU A 215 0.89 2.09 -6.56
CA LEU A 215 0.62 3.24 -7.43
C LEU A 215 1.77 3.55 -8.36
N GLY A 216 3.02 3.47 -7.87
CA GLY A 216 4.21 3.86 -8.64
C GLY A 216 4.28 3.25 -10.05
N PRO A 217 4.17 1.91 -10.22
CA PRO A 217 4.21 1.28 -11.53
C PRO A 217 2.99 1.54 -12.42
N ALA A 218 1.86 1.95 -11.83
CA ALA A 218 0.61 2.20 -12.54
C ALA A 218 0.52 3.62 -13.11
N LEU A 219 1.31 4.56 -12.61
CA LEU A 219 1.33 5.94 -13.08
C LEU A 219 2.35 6.12 -14.21
N ASP A 220 1.92 6.79 -15.28
CA ASP A 220 2.83 7.19 -16.36
C ASP A 220 3.80 8.28 -15.83
N PRO A 221 5.13 8.11 -15.95
CA PRO A 221 6.11 9.11 -15.55
C PRO A 221 5.88 10.49 -16.19
N ASP A 222 5.32 10.55 -17.40
CA ASP A 222 5.05 11.80 -18.11
C ASP A 222 3.89 12.59 -17.49
N TRP A 223 3.09 11.97 -16.61
CA TRP A 223 2.01 12.65 -15.89
C TRP A 223 2.53 13.59 -14.80
N GLN A 224 3.82 13.52 -14.44
CA GLN A 224 4.45 14.38 -13.42
C GLN A 224 3.66 14.36 -12.10
N MET A 225 3.28 13.16 -11.65
CA MET A 225 2.61 12.93 -10.37
C MET A 225 3.60 12.25 -9.42
N ASP A 226 3.64 12.69 -8.17
CA ASP A 226 4.48 12.11 -7.13
C ASP A 226 3.61 11.79 -5.90
N PRO A 227 2.89 10.66 -5.92
CA PRO A 227 1.96 10.31 -4.84
C PRO A 227 2.67 10.09 -3.49
N VAL A 228 3.98 9.80 -3.50
CA VAL A 228 4.77 9.70 -2.27
C VAL A 228 4.99 11.08 -1.67
N ALA A 229 5.39 12.06 -2.48
CA ALA A 229 5.53 13.44 -2.04
C ALA A 229 4.20 14.04 -1.60
N ASP A 230 3.12 13.79 -2.36
CA ASP A 230 1.77 14.29 -2.05
C ASP A 230 1.27 13.73 -0.71
N PHE A 231 1.42 12.42 -0.48
CA PHE A 231 1.05 11.80 0.80
C PHE A 231 1.85 12.37 1.98
N LEU A 232 3.16 12.59 1.84
CA LEU A 232 3.97 13.18 2.90
C LEU A 232 3.61 14.63 3.18
N ALA A 233 3.33 15.42 2.13
CA ALA A 233 2.84 16.78 2.28
C ALA A 233 1.52 16.82 3.06
N ALA A 234 0.59 15.93 2.73
CA ALA A 234 -0.67 15.77 3.44
C ALA A 234 -0.45 15.36 4.91
N TYR A 235 0.38 14.34 5.15
CA TYR A 235 0.67 13.85 6.50
C TYR A 235 1.23 14.96 7.40
N ARG A 236 2.18 15.75 6.89
CA ARG A 236 2.71 16.93 7.59
C ARG A 236 1.63 17.99 7.82
N ALA A 237 0.79 18.27 6.82
CA ALA A 237 -0.28 19.26 6.93
C ALA A 237 -1.31 18.92 8.00
N PHE A 238 -1.58 17.63 8.24
CA PHE A 238 -2.44 17.17 9.34
C PHE A 238 -1.74 17.17 10.72
N GLY A 239 -0.44 17.52 10.78
CA GLY A 239 0.37 17.56 12.00
C GLY A 239 1.07 16.24 12.33
N GLY A 240 1.30 15.40 11.32
CA GLY A 240 2.15 14.22 11.45
C GLY A 240 3.64 14.57 11.45
N GLU A 241 4.40 13.94 12.34
CA GLU A 241 5.85 14.21 12.53
C GLU A 241 6.72 12.95 12.37
N ALA A 242 6.10 11.78 12.17
CA ALA A 242 6.80 10.49 12.15
C ALA A 242 7.36 10.12 10.76
N GLU A 243 8.28 10.92 10.25
CA GLU A 243 8.91 10.64 8.96
C GLU A 243 9.92 9.49 9.04
N PRO A 244 9.86 8.51 8.11
CA PRO A 244 10.77 7.39 8.11
C PRO A 244 12.17 7.81 7.66
N THR A 245 13.19 7.29 8.34
CA THR A 245 14.57 7.44 7.89
C THR A 245 14.85 6.56 6.67
N ARG A 246 15.94 6.83 5.96
CA ARG A 246 16.45 5.94 4.89
C ARG A 246 16.58 4.50 5.35
N ALA A 247 17.18 4.31 6.52
CA ALA A 247 17.39 3.02 7.12
C ALA A 247 16.07 2.26 7.33
N LEU A 248 15.03 2.95 7.81
CA LEU A 248 13.71 2.36 8.01
C LEU A 248 13.02 2.03 6.68
N ALA A 249 13.16 2.88 5.66
CA ALA A 249 12.66 2.61 4.31
C ALA A 249 13.33 1.37 3.67
N VAL A 250 14.65 1.21 3.86
CA VAL A 250 15.38 0.00 3.44
C VAL A 250 14.83 -1.24 4.17
N ALA A 251 14.63 -1.17 5.48
CA ALA A 251 14.07 -2.29 6.23
C ALA A 251 12.65 -2.64 5.76
N ARG A 252 11.79 -1.64 5.51
CA ARG A 252 10.43 -1.88 5.05
C ARG A 252 10.37 -2.50 3.65
N THR A 253 11.16 -1.97 2.70
CA THR A 253 11.23 -2.52 1.34
C THR A 253 11.74 -3.95 1.32
N ILE A 254 12.70 -4.31 2.19
CA ILE A 254 13.13 -5.69 2.39
C ILE A 254 11.97 -6.55 2.91
N ALA A 255 11.26 -6.08 3.93
CA ALA A 255 10.14 -6.82 4.50
C ALA A 255 9.09 -7.13 3.42
N THR A 256 8.73 -6.13 2.61
CA THR A 256 7.78 -6.28 1.51
C THR A 256 8.26 -7.27 0.45
N ALA A 257 9.52 -7.16 0.02
CA ALA A 257 10.07 -8.08 -0.97
C ALA A 257 10.06 -9.53 -0.46
N VAL A 258 10.35 -9.76 0.83
CA VAL A 258 10.29 -11.09 1.45
C VAL A 258 8.85 -11.59 1.57
N GLU A 259 7.92 -10.76 2.06
CA GLU A 259 6.50 -11.09 2.22
C GLU A 259 5.88 -11.53 0.88
N TRP A 260 6.15 -10.79 -0.19
CA TRP A 260 5.67 -11.13 -1.53
C TRP A 260 6.39 -12.34 -2.15
N SER A 261 7.69 -12.49 -1.89
CA SER A 261 8.42 -13.71 -2.29
C SER A 261 7.83 -14.96 -1.63
N ALA A 262 7.44 -14.86 -0.35
CA ALA A 262 6.85 -15.96 0.40
C ALA A 262 5.45 -16.30 -0.12
N ALA A 263 4.61 -15.29 -0.38
CA ALA A 263 3.29 -15.47 -0.97
C ALA A 263 3.37 -16.16 -2.34
N LEU A 264 4.22 -15.68 -3.25
CA LEU A 264 4.40 -16.29 -4.57
C LEU A 264 4.93 -17.73 -4.49
N THR A 265 5.82 -18.02 -3.54
CA THR A 265 6.34 -19.38 -3.32
C THR A 265 5.27 -20.32 -2.78
N ALA A 266 4.38 -19.83 -1.90
CA ALA A 266 3.28 -20.59 -1.33
C ALA A 266 2.19 -20.93 -2.37
N GLU A 267 1.97 -20.04 -3.35
CA GLU A 267 1.08 -20.29 -4.50
C GLU A 267 1.62 -21.35 -5.48
N GLY A 268 2.91 -21.67 -5.41
CA GLY A 268 3.54 -22.75 -6.17
C GLY A 268 3.84 -22.40 -7.63
N ALA A 269 3.67 -23.36 -8.55
CA ALA A 269 4.11 -23.26 -9.95
C ALA A 269 3.28 -22.30 -10.84
N SER A 270 2.37 -21.51 -10.26
CA SER A 270 1.48 -20.59 -10.99
C SER A 270 2.03 -19.19 -11.21
N ALA A 271 3.20 -18.84 -10.65
CA ALA A 271 3.79 -17.52 -10.82
C ALA A 271 4.14 -17.25 -12.29
N SER A 272 3.54 -16.21 -12.87
CA SER A 272 3.73 -15.79 -14.25
C SER A 272 5.07 -15.05 -14.44
N LEU A 273 5.48 -14.81 -15.68
CA LEU A 273 6.67 -14.00 -15.95
C LEU A 273 6.51 -12.56 -15.41
N GLU A 274 5.30 -12.01 -15.48
CA GLU A 274 4.97 -10.69 -14.94
C GLU A 274 5.21 -10.63 -13.43
N ASP A 275 4.79 -11.66 -12.69
CA ASP A 275 4.99 -11.74 -11.24
C ASP A 275 6.49 -11.76 -10.89
N HIS A 276 7.30 -12.47 -11.66
CA HIS A 276 8.76 -12.49 -11.46
C HIS A 276 9.43 -11.16 -11.81
N VAL A 277 9.00 -10.48 -12.87
CA VAL A 277 9.52 -9.14 -13.23
C VAL A 277 9.18 -8.12 -12.15
N TRP A 278 7.96 -8.15 -11.64
CA TRP A 278 7.53 -7.30 -10.56
C TRP A 278 8.30 -7.60 -9.26
N LEU A 279 8.49 -8.88 -8.93
CA LEU A 279 9.30 -9.29 -7.78
C LEU A 279 10.77 -8.85 -7.92
N ALA A 280 11.32 -8.90 -9.13
CA ALA A 280 12.67 -8.40 -9.41
C ALA A 280 12.78 -6.89 -9.18
N ALA A 281 11.75 -6.12 -9.53
CA ALA A 281 11.68 -4.69 -9.23
C ALA A 281 11.60 -4.44 -7.72
N LEU A 282 10.83 -5.23 -6.96
CA LEU A 282 10.81 -5.14 -5.50
C LEU A 282 12.19 -5.37 -4.89
N TRP A 283 12.92 -6.39 -5.33
CA TRP A 283 14.27 -6.69 -4.83
C TRP A 283 15.34 -5.67 -5.25
N ALA A 284 15.08 -4.84 -6.26
CA ALA A 284 15.98 -3.75 -6.65
C ALA A 284 15.90 -2.55 -5.70
N ARG A 285 14.69 -2.22 -5.20
CA ARG A 285 14.43 -1.00 -4.41
C ARG A 285 15.30 -0.84 -3.15
N PRO A 286 15.54 -1.88 -2.32
CA PRO A 286 16.46 -1.76 -1.19
C PRO A 286 17.86 -1.32 -1.62
N LEU A 287 18.37 -1.81 -2.76
CA LEU A 287 19.68 -1.44 -3.28
C LEU A 287 19.69 0.00 -3.82
N ASP A 288 18.62 0.42 -4.48
CA ASP A 288 18.50 1.78 -5.00
C ASP A 288 18.47 2.81 -3.86
N LEU A 289 17.81 2.48 -2.75
CA LEU A 289 17.83 3.27 -1.52
C LEU A 289 19.22 3.31 -0.86
N LEU A 290 19.92 2.18 -0.81
CA LEU A 290 21.27 2.10 -0.22
C LEU A 290 22.33 2.86 -1.03
N THR A 291 22.21 2.85 -2.36
CA THR A 291 23.14 3.53 -3.28
C THR A 291 22.80 5.00 -3.50
N GLY A 292 21.61 5.43 -3.08
CA GLY A 292 21.09 6.78 -3.31
C GLY A 292 20.63 7.01 -4.75
N ALA A 293 20.45 5.95 -5.54
CA ALA A 293 19.83 6.02 -6.86
C ALA A 293 18.36 6.46 -6.75
N THR A 294 17.69 6.10 -5.67
CA THR A 294 16.40 6.67 -5.28
C THR A 294 16.62 7.83 -4.32
N ARG A 295 16.11 9.02 -4.68
CA ARG A 295 16.01 10.12 -3.72
C ARG A 295 14.93 9.77 -2.71
N LEU A 296 15.25 9.95 -1.44
CA LEU A 296 14.19 10.03 -0.44
C LEU A 296 13.51 11.40 -0.59
N PRO A 297 12.20 11.47 -0.41
CA PRO A 297 11.52 12.75 -0.24
C PRO A 297 12.07 13.53 0.97
#